data_AF-F0XY76-F1
#
_entry.id   AF-F0XY76-F1
#
_cell.length_a   1.000
_cell.length_b   1.000
_cell.length_c   1.000
_cell.angle_alpha   90.00
_cell.angle_beta   90.00
_cell.angle_gamma   90.00
#
_symmetry.space_group_name_H-M   'P 1'
#
loop_
_entity.id
_entity.type
_entity.pdbx_description
1 polymer ?
#
loop_
_entity_poly.entity_id
_entity_poly.type
_entity_poly.pdbx_seq_one_letter_code
_entity_poly.pdbx_strand_id
1 'polypeptide(L)'
;IGANLYYDVEVSGENITKYNNFQTFGYAMLTLFRCLTGEDWHKVMQEIVDDGNRVSAYPFFATFVILGNFMMLNLCVAVILEAF
;
A
#
# COMPACT_ATOMS: atom_id res chain seq x y z
N ILE A 1 8.45 -5.84 -5.97
CA ILE A 1 9.00 -4.50 -6.32
C ILE A 1 9.06 -3.61 -5.08
N GLY A 2 7.94 -3.32 -4.40
CA GLY A 2 7.95 -2.49 -3.17
C GLY A 2 8.95 -2.93 -2.11
N ALA A 3 9.05 -4.24 -1.81
CA ALA A 3 10.07 -4.76 -0.90
C ALA A 3 11.50 -4.39 -1.34
N ASN A 4 11.85 -4.51 -2.62
CA ASN A 4 13.20 -4.13 -3.09
C ASN A 4 13.45 -2.62 -3.04
N LEU A 5 12.40 -1.79 -3.16
CA LEU A 5 12.52 -0.33 -3.16
C LEU A 5 12.57 0.27 -1.76
N TYR A 6 11.95 -0.41 -0.79
CA TYR A 6 11.62 0.15 0.53
C TYR A 6 12.03 -0.76 1.70
N TYR A 7 12.85 -1.80 1.47
CA TYR A 7 13.28 -2.71 2.55
C TYR A 7 14.15 -2.02 3.62
N ASP A 8 14.81 -0.92 3.24
CA ASP A 8 15.73 -0.15 4.07
C ASP A 8 15.04 1.07 4.71
N VAL A 9 13.72 1.19 4.58
CA VAL A 9 12.96 2.26 5.24
C VAL A 9 13.04 2.10 6.76
N GLU A 10 13.32 3.19 7.47
CA GLU A 10 13.39 3.17 8.94
C GLU A 10 12.02 2.84 9.56
N VAL A 11 11.98 1.84 10.44
CA VAL A 11 10.75 1.41 11.13
C VAL A 11 10.57 2.20 12.42
N SER A 12 10.32 3.50 12.29
CA SER A 12 10.10 4.41 13.42
C SER A 12 8.85 5.28 13.29
N GLY A 13 8.03 5.06 12.26
CA GLY A 13 6.84 5.87 11.96
C GLY A 13 5.58 5.43 12.70
N GLU A 14 4.52 6.24 12.58
CA GLU A 14 3.18 5.87 13.07
C GLU A 14 2.56 4.80 12.14
N ASN A 15 2.83 4.91 10.84
CA ASN A 15 2.23 4.06 9.81
C ASN A 15 3.20 2.98 9.32
N ILE A 16 4.50 3.27 9.31
CA ILE A 16 5.60 2.32 9.12
C ILE A 16 6.00 1.72 10.46
N THR A 17 5.43 0.56 10.78
CA THR A 17 5.61 -0.12 12.07
C THR A 17 6.30 -1.48 11.89
N LYS A 18 6.60 -2.16 13.00
CA LYS A 18 7.18 -3.52 13.00
C LYS A 18 6.40 -4.53 12.13
N TYR A 19 5.10 -4.35 11.99
CA TYR A 19 4.24 -5.23 11.19
C TYR A 19 3.82 -4.61 9.85
N ASN A 20 3.87 -3.29 9.74
CA ASN A 20 3.51 -2.53 8.55
C ASN A 20 4.76 -1.91 7.93
N ASN A 21 5.56 -2.72 7.24
CA ASN A 21 6.79 -2.28 6.58
C ASN A 21 7.09 -3.12 5.34
N PHE A 22 8.19 -2.79 4.65
CA PHE A 22 8.62 -3.46 3.43
C PHE A 22 9.89 -4.31 3.61
N GLN A 23 10.32 -4.57 4.85
CA GLN A 23 11.58 -5.29 5.14
C GLN A 23 11.54 -6.76 4.73
N THR A 24 10.37 -7.38 4.78
CA THR A 24 10.17 -8.77 4.34
C THR A 24 9.00 -8.85 3.36
N PHE A 25 9.00 -9.88 2.52
CA PHE A 25 7.90 -10.10 1.58
C PHE A 25 6.54 -10.21 2.28
N GLY A 26 6.47 -10.89 3.42
CA GLY A 26 5.23 -11.07 4.18
C GLY A 26 4.68 -9.75 4.73
N TYR A 27 5.53 -8.93 5.36
CA TYR A 27 5.11 -7.62 5.87
C TYR A 27 4.78 -6.63 4.76
N ALA A 28 5.50 -6.69 3.63
CA ALA A 28 5.18 -5.89 2.46
C ALA A 28 3.77 -6.23 1.93
N MET A 29 3.42 -7.51 1.85
CA MET A 29 2.08 -7.97 1.47
C MET A 29 1.01 -7.50 2.46
N LEU A 30 1.26 -7.58 3.77
CA LEU A 30 0.31 -7.12 4.79
C LEU A 30 0.07 -5.60 4.70
N THR A 31 1.15 -4.83 4.51
CA THR A 31 1.08 -3.38 4.34
C THR A 31 0.29 -3.00 3.09
N LEU A 32 0.53 -3.70 1.97
CA LEU A 32 -0.21 -3.50 0.73
C LEU A 32 -1.69 -3.91 0.86
N PHE A 33 -2.00 -4.97 1.60
CA PHE A 33 -3.38 -5.36 1.89
C PHE A 33 -4.13 -4.26 2.66
N ARG A 34 -3.52 -3.69 3.71
CA ARG A 34 -4.06 -2.52 4.43
C ARG A 34 -4.25 -1.31 3.50
N CYS A 35 -3.32 -1.07 2.57
CA CYS A 35 -3.49 0.01 1.59
C CYS A 35 -4.67 -0.26 0.63
N LEU A 36 -4.92 -1.53 0.28
CA LEU A 36 -6.01 -1.94 -0.61
C LEU A 36 -7.40 -1.72 0.00
N THR A 37 -7.53 -1.77 1.32
CA THR A 37 -8.77 -1.43 2.03
C THR A 37 -8.99 0.09 2.14
N GLY A 38 -8.06 0.90 1.64
CA GLY A 38 -8.13 2.36 1.67
C GLY A 38 -7.63 2.99 2.98
N GLU A 39 -7.13 2.19 3.93
CA GLU A 39 -6.69 2.69 5.23
C GLU A 39 -5.28 3.28 5.15
N ASP A 40 -5.16 4.58 5.48
CA ASP A 40 -3.90 5.30 5.73
C ASP A 40 -2.78 5.14 4.67
N TRP A 41 -3.09 4.65 3.47
CA TRP A 41 -2.11 4.40 2.40
C TRP A 41 -1.30 5.66 2.05
N HIS A 42 -1.94 6.83 2.13
CA HIS A 42 -1.29 8.12 1.88
C HIS A 42 -0.28 8.47 2.99
N LYS A 43 -0.53 8.07 4.25
CA LYS A 43 0.40 8.29 5.36
C LYS A 43 1.59 7.33 5.28
N VAL A 44 1.34 6.06 4.96
CA VAL A 44 2.40 5.07 4.66
C VAL A 44 3.29 5.58 3.54
N MET A 45 2.69 6.08 2.45
CA MET A 45 3.43 6.69 1.34
C MET A 45 4.25 7.90 1.81
N GLN A 46 3.64 8.81 2.58
CA GLN A 46 4.31 10.03 3.03
C GLN A 46 5.51 9.71 3.93
N GLU A 47 5.38 8.78 4.88
CA GLU A 47 6.50 8.37 5.75
C GLU A 47 7.65 7.75 4.94
N ILE A 48 7.37 7.01 3.86
CA ILE A 48 8.41 6.49 2.96
C ILE A 48 9.08 7.60 2.16
N VAL A 49 8.32 8.63 1.73
CA VAL A 49 8.88 9.79 1.03
C VAL A 49 9.80 10.59 1.96
N ASP A 50 9.35 10.84 3.18
CA ASP A 50 10.08 11.61 4.17
C ASP A 50 11.39 10.90 4.58
N ASP A 51 11.39 9.56 4.55
CA ASP A 51 12.60 8.76 4.71
C ASP A 51 13.46 8.78 3.44
N GLY A 52 14.42 9.70 3.38
CA GLY A 52 15.44 9.76 2.33
C GLY A 52 14.96 10.38 1.00
N ASN A 53 13.84 11.13 1.01
CA ASN A 53 13.26 11.77 -0.19
C ASN A 53 12.97 10.76 -1.32
N ARG A 54 12.34 9.62 -0.98
CA ARG A 54 12.02 8.56 -1.94
C ARG A 54 10.79 8.89 -2.78
N VAL A 55 10.95 9.83 -3.72
CA VAL A 55 9.89 10.28 -4.65
C VAL A 55 9.27 9.14 -5.48
N SER A 56 9.96 8.00 -5.60
CA SER A 56 9.42 6.79 -6.24
C SER A 56 8.16 6.23 -5.57
N ALA A 57 7.89 6.58 -4.31
CA ALA A 57 6.70 6.16 -3.58
C ALA A 57 5.40 6.72 -4.17
N TYR A 58 5.40 7.95 -4.72
CA TYR A 58 4.20 8.54 -5.31
C TYR A 58 3.60 7.69 -6.44
N PRO A 59 4.32 7.38 -7.54
CA PRO A 59 3.75 6.56 -8.60
C PRO A 59 3.47 5.13 -8.14
N PHE A 60 4.27 4.57 -7.23
CA PHE A 60 4.07 3.21 -6.72
C PHE A 60 2.71 3.07 -5.99
N PHE A 61 2.45 3.93 -5.00
CA PHE A 61 1.20 3.89 -4.23
C PHE A 61 0.01 4.38 -5.05
N ALA A 62 0.17 5.42 -5.89
CA ALA A 62 -0.91 5.89 -6.75
C ALA A 62 -1.40 4.81 -7.71
N THR A 63 -0.49 4.13 -8.43
CA THR A 63 -0.86 3.05 -9.34
C THR A 63 -1.51 1.89 -8.58
N PHE A 64 -0.96 1.50 -7.42
CA PHE A 64 -1.49 0.40 -6.63
C PHE A 64 -2.92 0.68 -6.13
N VAL A 65 -3.18 1.86 -5.59
CA VAL A 65 -4.51 2.24 -5.06
C VAL A 65 -5.53 2.40 -6.18
N ILE A 66 -5.16 3.03 -7.31
CA ILE A 66 -6.08 3.18 -8.46
C ILE A 66 -6.48 1.82 -9.01
N LEU A 67 -5.51 0.94 -9.27
CA LEU A 67 -5.79 -0.40 -9.79
C LEU A 67 -6.54 -1.26 -8.77
N GLY A 68 -6.14 -1.21 -7.50
CA GLY A 68 -6.79 -1.94 -6.40
C GLY A 68 -8.26 -1.56 -6.26
N ASN A 69 -8.55 -0.26 -6.20
CA ASN A 69 -9.91 0.24 -6.08
C ASN A 69 -10.76 -0.09 -7.31
N PHE A 70 -10.20 0.00 -8.52
CA PHE A 70 -10.91 -0.41 -9.74
C PHE A 70 -11.30 -1.89 -9.70
N MET A 71 -10.37 -2.76 -9.28
CA MET A 71 -10.64 -4.19 -9.12
C MET A 71 -11.71 -4.47 -8.04
N MET A 72 -11.61 -3.81 -6.88
CA MET A 72 -12.60 -3.93 -5.79
C MET A 72 -13.99 -3.45 -6.24
N LEU A 73 -14.07 -2.33 -6.96
CA LEU A 73 -15.31 -1.82 -7.52
C LEU A 73 -15.94 -2.84 -8.48
N ASN A 74 -15.15 -3.41 -9.40
CA ASN A 74 -15.63 -4.40 -10.35
C ASN A 74 -16.13 -5.67 -9.65
N LEU A 75 -15.47 -6.10 -8.57
CA LEU A 75 -15.91 -7.23 -7.76
C LEU A 75 -17.24 -6.93 -7.06
N CYS A 76 -17.40 -5.73 -6.48
CA CYS A 76 -18.69 -5.32 -5.90
C CYS A 76 -19.80 -5.29 -6.95
N VAL A 77 -19.54 -4.75 -8.14
CA VAL A 77 -20.50 -4.73 -9.25
C VAL A 77 -20.89 -6.15 -9.67
N ALA A 78 -19.93 -7.06 -9.81
CA ALA A 78 -20.20 -8.46 -10.15
C ALA A 78 -21.11 -9.14 -9.12
N VAL A 79 -20.80 -8.99 -7.83
CA VAL A 79 -21.60 -9.55 -6.72
C VAL A 79 -23.02 -8.97 -6.71
N ILE A 80 -23.16 -7.68 -6.96
CA ILE A 80 -24.47 -7.02 -7.00
C ILE A 80 -25.30 -7.54 -8.18
N LEU A 81 -24.70 -7.72 -9.36
CA LEU A 81 -25.38 -8.23 -10.55
C LEU A 81 -25.82 -9.70 -10.41
N GLU A 82 -25.08 -10.53 -9.68
CA GLU A 82 -25.50 -11.91 -9.39
C GLU A 82 -26.63 -11.99 -8.36
N ALA A 83 -26.77 -10.98 -7.50
CA ALA A 83 -27.79 -10.93 -6.46
C ALA A 83 -29.16 -10.44 -6.96
N PHE A 84 -29.23 -9.87 -8.16
CA PHE A 84 -30.45 -9.37 -8.81
C PHE A 84 -30.89 -10.28 -9.97
#